data_AF-A0A3A8WWQ3-F1
#
_entry.id   AF-A0A3A8WWQ3-F1
#
_cell.length_a   1.000
_cell.length_b   1.000
_cell.length_c   1.000
_cell.angle_alpha   90.00
_cell.angle_beta   90.00
_cell.angle_gamma   90.00
#
_symmetry.space_group_name_H-M   'P 1'
#
loop_
_entity.id
_entity.type
_entity.pdbx_description
1 polymer ?
#
loop_
_entity_poly.entity_id
_entity_poly.type
_entity_poly.pdbx_seq_one_letter_code
_entity_poly.pdbx_strand_id
1 'polypeptide(L)'
;MKSKIRTMIAVIIGLVAGYFVCMNFHPENWMKKEEAEVTLSQIEKADGKIYTGRMPAGDVLRLSGKEEFEELYQVDEVTVEPTDIVPTGVGRLSEWADPYMGRAGTRKHKRKREVQQKFLDILGDYNEYYLIQCPDKTYILAQLPDKYVKAIKKGEKVTLPIGRKESMPPQAKSCLEDICKEYDAPVDGVLYTFDNEWYQEHSFMILVLRLGAGAVVLFAGAVILLLLLDKIFGK
;
A
#
# COMPACT_ATOMS: atom_id res chain seq x y z
N MET A 1 -35.89 21.03 18.98
CA MET A 1 -34.70 21.44 18.22
C MET A 1 -33.40 20.77 18.69
N LYS A 2 -33.22 20.45 19.98
CA LYS A 2 -32.00 19.82 20.53
C LYS A 2 -31.74 18.37 20.06
N SER A 3 -32.75 17.52 19.89
CA SER A 3 -32.58 16.11 19.49
C SER A 3 -32.08 15.96 18.03
N LYS A 4 -32.69 16.66 17.07
CA LYS A 4 -32.27 16.61 15.65
C LYS A 4 -30.81 17.04 15.45
N ILE A 5 -30.34 18.03 16.22
CA ILE A 5 -28.95 18.49 16.16
C ILE A 5 -27.98 17.43 16.71
N ARG A 6 -28.33 16.72 17.79
CA ARG A 6 -27.52 15.61 18.33
C ARG A 6 -27.40 14.46 17.33
N THR A 7 -28.52 14.08 16.71
CA THR A 7 -28.52 13.06 15.66
C THR A 7 -27.66 13.47 14.48
N MET A 8 -27.77 14.73 14.04
CA MET A 8 -26.94 15.26 12.95
C MET A 8 -25.44 15.21 13.31
N ILE A 9 -25.04 15.62 14.52
CA ILE A 9 -23.64 15.57 14.96
C ILE A 9 -23.13 14.13 14.99
N ALA A 10 -23.88 13.20 15.59
CA ALA A 10 -23.50 11.80 15.69
C ALA A 10 -23.32 11.17 14.29
N VAL A 11 -24.21 11.47 13.35
CA VAL A 11 -24.12 10.99 11.97
C VAL A 11 -22.93 11.58 11.23
N ILE A 12 -22.64 12.87 11.39
CA ILE A 12 -21.46 13.50 10.77
C ILE A 12 -20.16 12.86 11.28
N ILE A 13 -20.04 12.68 12.60
CA ILE A 13 -18.86 12.03 13.19
C ILE A 13 -18.75 10.58 12.70
N GLY A 14 -19.86 9.84 12.68
CA GLY A 14 -19.91 8.47 12.15
C GLY A 14 -19.52 8.39 10.67
N LEU A 15 -19.96 9.34 9.85
CA LEU A 15 -19.58 9.45 8.43
C LEU A 15 -18.08 9.68 8.26
N VAL A 16 -17.50 10.60 9.03
CA VAL A 16 -16.05 10.89 8.99
C VAL A 16 -15.25 9.67 9.43
N ALA A 17 -15.65 9.02 10.53
CA ALA A 17 -14.99 7.81 11.02
C ALA A 17 -15.09 6.65 10.02
N GLY A 18 -16.29 6.41 9.47
CA GLY A 18 -16.52 5.38 8.46
C GLY A 18 -15.72 5.63 7.18
N TYR A 19 -15.66 6.88 6.72
CA TYR A 19 -14.82 7.27 5.58
C TYR A 19 -13.33 7.01 5.84
N PHE A 20 -12.83 7.37 7.03
CA PHE A 20 -11.44 7.13 7.39
C PHE A 20 -11.10 5.63 7.41
N VAL A 21 -12.02 4.79 7.91
CA VAL A 21 -11.88 3.33 7.89
C VAL A 21 -11.91 2.80 6.45
N CYS A 22 -12.83 3.24 5.60
CA CYS A 22 -12.85 2.85 4.18
C CYS A 22 -11.51 3.10 3.48
N MET A 23 -10.85 4.22 3.79
CA MET A 23 -9.61 4.64 3.14
C MET A 23 -8.35 3.93 3.68
N ASN A 24 -8.38 3.46 4.93
CA ASN A 24 -7.22 2.84 5.61
C ASN A 24 -7.38 1.33 5.87
N PHE A 25 -8.54 0.75 5.55
CA PHE A 25 -8.77 -0.68 5.73
C PHE A 25 -8.16 -1.44 4.55
N HIS A 26 -7.18 -2.30 4.84
CA HIS A 26 -6.43 -3.10 3.88
C HIS A 26 -6.88 -4.57 3.94
N PRO A 27 -8.03 -4.95 3.35
CA PRO A 27 -8.50 -6.31 3.44
C PRO A 27 -7.64 -7.34 2.68
N GLU A 28 -6.76 -6.88 1.80
CA GLU A 28 -5.74 -7.70 1.18
C GLU A 28 -4.89 -8.51 2.19
N ASN A 29 -4.63 -7.95 3.38
CA ASN A 29 -3.77 -8.54 4.40
C ASN A 29 -4.24 -9.91 4.94
N TRP A 30 -5.55 -10.19 4.85
CA TRP A 30 -6.19 -11.44 5.32
C TRP A 30 -6.79 -12.23 4.16
N MET A 31 -7.07 -11.60 3.02
CA MET A 31 -7.58 -12.27 1.82
C MET A 31 -6.50 -13.05 1.06
N LYS A 32 -5.27 -12.52 1.00
CA LYS A 32 -4.14 -13.27 0.46
C LYS A 32 -3.80 -14.39 1.43
N LYS A 33 -4.24 -15.60 1.11
CA LYS A 33 -3.81 -16.82 1.79
C LYS A 33 -2.31 -17.00 1.61
N GLU A 34 -1.69 -17.77 2.49
CA GLU A 34 -0.32 -18.24 2.29
C GLU A 34 -0.30 -19.08 1.02
N GLU A 35 0.14 -18.46 -0.07
CA GLU A 35 0.36 -19.15 -1.33
C GLU A 35 1.62 -20.00 -1.23
N ALA A 36 1.68 -21.07 -2.04
CA ALA A 36 2.86 -21.90 -2.07
C ALA A 36 4.09 -21.06 -2.45
N GLU A 37 5.18 -21.27 -1.72
CA GLU A 37 6.45 -20.60 -1.99
C GLU A 37 6.90 -20.88 -3.42
N VAL A 38 7.42 -19.84 -4.07
CA VAL A 38 7.94 -19.90 -5.44
C VAL A 38 9.44 -20.11 -5.38
N THR A 39 9.91 -21.19 -6.00
CA THR A 39 11.33 -21.57 -6.07
C THR A 39 12.05 -20.88 -7.22
N LEU A 40 13.38 -20.75 -7.10
CA LEU A 40 14.23 -20.23 -8.18
C LEU A 40 14.03 -21.02 -9.49
N SER A 41 13.89 -22.34 -9.39
CA SER A 41 13.67 -23.19 -10.56
C SER A 41 12.36 -22.89 -11.32
N GLN A 42 11.33 -22.40 -10.63
CA GLN A 42 10.08 -21.99 -11.26
C GLN A 42 10.22 -20.63 -11.95
N ILE A 43 11.01 -19.73 -11.37
CA ILE A 43 11.36 -18.42 -11.93
C ILE A 43 12.19 -18.61 -13.22
N GLU A 44 13.23 -19.44 -13.18
CA GLU A 44 14.11 -19.67 -14.34
C GLU A 44 13.42 -20.37 -15.51
N LYS A 45 12.43 -21.24 -15.21
CA LYS A 45 11.63 -21.95 -16.22
C LYS A 45 10.39 -21.17 -16.64
N ALA A 46 10.20 -19.96 -16.11
CA ALA A 46 9.04 -19.13 -16.40
C ALA A 46 9.11 -18.64 -17.85
N ASP A 47 8.26 -19.19 -18.72
CA ASP A 47 8.09 -18.68 -20.09
C ASP A 47 7.28 -17.39 -20.07
N GLY A 48 7.93 -16.28 -19.68
CA GLY A 48 7.32 -14.95 -19.59
C GLY A 48 6.38 -14.72 -18.40
N LYS A 49 6.22 -15.71 -17.50
CA LYS A 49 5.42 -15.55 -16.28
C LYS A 49 6.18 -14.72 -15.24
N ILE A 50 5.46 -13.79 -14.61
CA ILE A 50 5.99 -12.90 -13.55
C ILE A 50 5.51 -13.42 -12.20
N TYR A 51 6.42 -13.54 -11.24
CA TYR A 51 6.13 -13.99 -9.87
C TYR A 51 6.24 -12.87 -8.83
N THR A 52 6.40 -11.61 -9.26
CA THR A 52 6.35 -10.44 -8.38
C THR A 52 5.12 -10.46 -7.47
N GLY A 53 5.36 -10.24 -6.17
CA GLY A 53 4.34 -10.25 -5.12
C GLY A 53 3.96 -11.62 -4.57
N ARG A 54 4.57 -12.71 -5.07
CA ARG A 54 4.46 -14.07 -4.53
C ARG A 54 5.49 -14.32 -3.43
N MET A 55 5.23 -15.32 -2.59
CA MET A 55 6.13 -15.66 -1.49
C MET A 55 7.38 -16.38 -2.01
N PRO A 56 8.60 -15.93 -1.68
CA PRO A 56 9.83 -16.58 -2.14
C PRO A 56 10.10 -17.85 -1.34
N ALA A 57 10.62 -18.88 -2.00
CA ALA A 57 11.22 -20.02 -1.34
C ALA A 57 12.66 -19.71 -0.88
N GLY A 58 13.25 -20.67 -0.15
CA GLY A 58 14.60 -20.56 0.41
C GLY A 58 15.72 -20.29 -0.59
N ASP A 59 15.54 -20.66 -1.86
CA ASP A 59 16.55 -20.62 -2.93
C ASP A 59 16.50 -19.36 -3.80
N VAL A 60 15.48 -18.50 -3.63
CA VAL A 60 15.38 -17.22 -4.35
C VAL A 60 16.47 -16.25 -3.88
N LEU A 61 17.04 -15.49 -4.83
CA LEU A 61 18.08 -14.51 -4.55
C LEU A 61 17.62 -13.48 -3.51
N ARG A 62 18.35 -13.37 -2.39
CA ARG A 62 18.11 -12.39 -1.33
C ARG A 62 19.14 -11.27 -1.42
N LEU A 63 18.68 -10.03 -1.56
CA LEU A 63 19.60 -8.89 -1.57
C LEU A 63 20.13 -8.63 -0.17
N SER A 64 21.45 -8.48 -0.09
CA SER A 64 22.15 -8.08 1.12
C SER A 64 22.18 -6.56 1.28
N GLY A 65 22.11 -5.81 0.18
CA GLY A 65 22.48 -4.40 0.17
C GLY A 65 22.17 -3.61 -1.10
N LYS A 66 22.53 -2.33 -1.05
CA LYS A 66 22.34 -1.35 -2.14
C LYS A 66 23.14 -1.69 -3.40
N GLU A 67 24.39 -2.11 -3.26
CA GLU A 67 25.26 -2.42 -4.40
C GLU A 67 24.66 -3.52 -5.27
N GLU A 68 24.23 -4.62 -4.65
CA GLU A 68 23.53 -5.71 -5.35
C GLU A 68 22.24 -5.21 -6.04
N PHE A 69 21.48 -4.33 -5.40
CA PHE A 69 20.27 -3.74 -5.98
C PHE A 69 20.57 -2.84 -7.21
N GLU A 70 21.66 -2.08 -7.18
CA GLU A 70 22.06 -1.22 -8.30
C GLU A 70 22.45 -2.04 -9.54
N GLU A 71 23.02 -3.23 -9.34
CA GLU A 71 23.42 -4.14 -10.42
C GLU A 71 22.25 -4.92 -11.03
N LEU A 72 21.09 -4.99 -10.37
CA LEU A 72 19.93 -5.72 -10.88
C LEU A 72 19.42 -5.15 -12.21
N TYR A 73 19.06 -6.07 -13.10
CA TYR A 73 18.23 -5.83 -14.27
C TYR A 73 16.73 -5.90 -13.89
N GLN A 74 15.88 -5.28 -14.71
CA GLN A 74 14.43 -5.23 -14.46
C GLN A 74 13.73 -6.60 -14.53
N VAL A 75 14.39 -7.59 -15.16
CA VAL A 75 13.89 -8.97 -15.28
C VAL A 75 14.23 -9.82 -14.06
N ASP A 76 15.16 -9.36 -13.22
CA ASP A 76 15.65 -10.14 -12.08
C ASP A 76 14.60 -10.14 -10.96
N GLU A 77 14.24 -11.35 -10.53
CA GLU A 77 13.32 -11.59 -9.44
C GLU A 77 14.08 -11.91 -8.15
N VAL A 78 13.93 -11.03 -7.18
CA VAL A 78 14.72 -11.04 -5.94
C VAL A 78 13.82 -10.84 -4.73
N THR A 79 14.33 -11.09 -3.53
CA THR A 79 13.66 -10.71 -2.29
C THR A 79 14.65 -10.02 -1.35
N VAL A 80 14.16 -9.43 -0.27
CA VAL A 80 14.95 -8.75 0.76
C VAL A 80 14.38 -9.12 2.13
N GLU A 81 15.26 -9.22 3.12
CA GLU A 81 14.91 -9.32 4.54
C GLU A 81 15.25 -7.99 5.22
N PRO A 82 14.38 -6.97 5.12
CA PRO A 82 14.68 -5.65 5.63
C PRO A 82 14.71 -5.64 7.16
N THR A 83 15.56 -4.78 7.71
CA THR A 83 15.74 -4.62 9.16
C THR A 83 14.98 -3.42 9.71
N ASP A 84 14.76 -2.39 8.89
CA ASP A 84 14.03 -1.17 9.25
C ASP A 84 13.30 -0.60 8.02
N ILE A 85 12.35 0.31 8.26
CA ILE A 85 11.56 0.96 7.22
C ILE A 85 11.20 2.41 7.56
N VAL A 86 11.44 3.32 6.62
CA VAL A 86 11.13 4.75 6.74
C VAL A 86 10.09 5.16 5.67
N PRO A 87 8.93 5.74 6.08
CA PRO A 87 7.95 6.28 5.14
C PRO A 87 8.48 7.54 4.47
N THR A 88 8.24 7.69 3.16
CA THR A 88 8.69 8.88 2.41
C THR A 88 7.61 9.96 2.29
N GLY A 89 6.33 9.61 2.52
CA GLY A 89 5.21 10.49 2.27
C GLY A 89 4.94 10.75 0.78
N VAL A 90 5.58 10.00 -0.12
CA VAL A 90 5.37 10.09 -1.57
C VAL A 90 4.69 8.80 -2.04
N GLY A 91 3.56 8.91 -2.71
CA GLY A 91 2.82 7.79 -3.28
C GLY A 91 2.75 7.84 -4.80
N ARG A 92 2.84 6.67 -5.45
CA ARG A 92 2.55 6.47 -6.87
C ARG A 92 1.17 5.82 -7.01
N LEU A 93 0.41 6.23 -8.02
CA LEU A 93 -0.83 5.55 -8.36
C LEU A 93 -0.54 4.05 -8.58
N SER A 94 -1.28 3.17 -7.90
CA SER A 94 -1.10 1.73 -8.04
C SER A 94 -1.29 1.30 -9.49
N GLU A 95 -0.47 0.37 -9.97
CA GLU A 95 -0.53 -0.05 -11.37
C GLU A 95 -1.84 -0.76 -11.75
N TRP A 96 -2.50 -1.37 -10.77
CA TRP A 96 -3.82 -1.98 -10.92
C TRP A 96 -5.00 -1.01 -10.75
N ALA A 97 -4.76 0.25 -10.37
CA ALA A 97 -5.83 1.21 -10.15
C ALA A 97 -6.31 1.83 -11.46
N ASP A 98 -7.61 2.17 -11.55
CA ASP A 98 -8.15 2.92 -12.69
C ASP A 98 -7.44 4.28 -12.78
N PRO A 99 -6.75 4.59 -13.90
CA PRO A 99 -6.04 5.85 -14.07
C PRO A 99 -6.96 7.07 -14.24
N TYR A 100 -8.27 6.87 -14.38
CA TYR A 100 -9.25 7.92 -14.57
C TYR A 100 -10.19 8.07 -13.36
N MET A 101 -10.66 9.29 -13.11
CA MET A 101 -11.76 9.52 -12.18
C MET A 101 -13.10 9.23 -12.89
N GLY A 102 -13.84 8.24 -12.41
CA GLY A 102 -15.14 7.87 -12.96
C GLY A 102 -16.29 8.82 -12.60
N ARG A 103 -17.10 9.17 -13.60
CA ARG A 103 -18.52 9.54 -13.42
C ARG A 103 -19.32 8.89 -14.54
N ALA A 104 -20.43 8.23 -14.19
CA ALA A 104 -21.42 7.80 -15.17
C ALA A 104 -21.96 9.05 -15.91
N GLY A 105 -21.88 9.04 -17.25
CA GLY A 105 -22.42 10.09 -18.11
C GLY A 105 -21.39 11.10 -18.62
N THR A 106 -20.95 10.90 -19.87
CA THR A 106 -20.64 11.95 -20.87
C THR A 106 -20.08 13.28 -20.33
N ARG A 107 -18.83 13.29 -19.84
CA ARG A 107 -17.91 14.46 -19.87
C ARG A 107 -16.49 14.06 -19.43
N LYS A 108 -15.50 14.40 -20.27
CA LYS A 108 -14.03 14.35 -20.11
C LYS A 108 -13.52 13.64 -18.84
N HIS A 109 -13.00 12.43 -19.02
CA HIS A 109 -12.25 11.69 -17.99
C HIS A 109 -11.07 12.52 -17.50
N LYS A 110 -11.11 12.95 -16.23
CA LYS A 110 -9.95 13.58 -15.59
C LYS A 110 -9.01 12.47 -15.15
N ARG A 111 -7.80 12.46 -15.71
CA ARG A 111 -6.74 11.51 -15.31
C ARG A 111 -6.33 11.79 -13.86
N LYS A 112 -6.18 10.75 -13.06
CA LYS A 112 -5.56 10.82 -11.72
C LYS A 112 -4.11 11.25 -11.87
N ARG A 113 -3.55 11.87 -10.84
CA ARG A 113 -2.12 12.20 -10.84
C ARG A 113 -1.32 10.91 -10.71
N GLU A 114 -0.16 10.87 -11.34
CA GLU A 114 0.71 9.69 -11.23
C GLU A 114 1.40 9.63 -9.85
N VAL A 115 1.68 10.80 -9.25
CA VAL A 115 2.35 10.95 -7.97
C VAL A 115 1.56 11.88 -7.04
N GLN A 116 1.51 11.56 -5.75
CA GLN A 116 0.91 12.34 -4.68
C GLN A 116 1.86 12.43 -3.48
N GLN A 117 1.83 13.56 -2.77
CA GLN A 117 2.64 13.77 -1.56
C GLN A 117 1.77 14.03 -0.30
N LYS A 118 0.46 14.20 -0.48
CA LYS A 118 -0.42 14.46 0.66
C LYS A 118 -0.84 13.14 1.25
N PHE A 119 -0.57 12.95 2.55
CA PHE A 119 -0.94 11.75 3.29
C PHE A 119 -2.38 11.28 2.98
N LEU A 120 -3.37 12.18 3.05
CA LEU A 120 -4.78 11.84 2.75
C LEU A 120 -5.04 11.47 1.28
N ASP A 121 -4.26 11.98 0.34
CA ASP A 121 -4.40 11.67 -1.09
C ASP A 121 -3.65 10.39 -1.47
N ILE A 122 -2.72 9.92 -0.61
CA ILE A 122 -2.05 8.62 -0.75
C ILE A 122 -2.96 7.49 -0.28
N LEU A 123 -3.91 7.78 0.61
CA LEU A 123 -4.90 6.80 1.05
C LEU A 123 -5.75 6.31 -0.15
N GLY A 124 -5.86 4.99 -0.30
CA GLY A 124 -6.70 4.35 -1.31
C GLY A 124 -5.93 3.74 -2.47
N ASP A 125 -5.89 4.44 -3.61
CA ASP A 125 -5.39 3.93 -4.90
C ASP A 125 -3.89 4.22 -5.14
N TYR A 126 -3.18 4.74 -4.15
CA TYR A 126 -1.75 5.05 -4.26
C TYR A 126 -0.95 4.16 -3.31
N ASN A 127 0.20 3.70 -3.79
CA ASN A 127 1.19 2.98 -3.00
C ASN A 127 2.33 3.92 -2.64
N GLU A 128 2.58 4.06 -1.33
CA GLU A 128 3.69 4.85 -0.81
C GLU A 128 5.04 4.19 -1.15
N TYR A 129 6.03 5.02 -1.46
CA TYR A 129 7.43 4.63 -1.50
C TYR A 129 8.00 4.60 -0.09
N TYR A 130 8.76 3.56 0.22
CA TYR A 130 9.45 3.42 1.49
C TYR A 130 10.94 3.30 1.26
N LEU A 131 11.74 3.85 2.17
CA LEU A 131 13.14 3.45 2.30
C LEU A 131 13.18 2.23 3.21
N ILE A 132 13.66 1.10 2.70
CA ILE A 132 13.90 -0.10 3.51
C ILE A 132 15.39 -0.23 3.79
N GLN A 133 15.73 -0.60 5.02
CA GLN A 133 17.12 -0.88 5.39
C GLN A 133 17.45 -2.34 5.08
N CYS A 134 18.39 -2.56 4.16
CA CYS A 134 18.93 -3.86 3.82
C CYS A 134 19.75 -4.46 4.97
N PRO A 135 20.05 -5.78 4.94
CA PRO A 135 20.89 -6.44 5.94
C PRO A 135 22.26 -5.78 6.20
N ASP A 136 22.88 -5.21 5.16
CA ASP A 136 24.15 -4.49 5.23
C ASP A 136 24.04 -3.06 5.82
N LYS A 137 22.83 -2.64 6.22
CA LYS A 137 22.46 -1.32 6.74
C LYS A 137 22.36 -0.20 5.72
N THR A 138 22.53 -0.49 4.43
CA THR A 138 22.24 0.46 3.36
C THR A 138 20.74 0.56 3.11
N TYR A 139 20.31 1.61 2.42
CA TYR A 139 18.91 1.85 2.13
C TYR A 139 18.62 1.72 0.64
N ILE A 140 17.47 1.12 0.32
CA ILE A 140 16.91 1.11 -1.03
C ILE A 140 15.46 1.57 -0.99
N LEU A 141 14.98 2.13 -2.11
CA LEU A 141 13.57 2.42 -2.29
C LEU A 141 12.79 1.14 -2.57
N ALA A 142 11.64 1.00 -1.94
CA ALA A 142 10.73 -0.11 -2.15
C ALA A 142 9.26 0.31 -2.14
N GLN A 143 8.44 -0.44 -2.87
CA GLN A 143 6.98 -0.42 -2.82
C GLN A 143 6.49 -1.80 -2.38
N LEU A 144 5.86 -1.86 -1.21
CA LEU A 144 5.47 -3.12 -0.57
C LEU A 144 4.07 -3.10 0.04
N PRO A 145 3.39 -4.26 0.12
CA PRO A 145 2.09 -4.36 0.77
C PRO A 145 2.13 -3.96 2.25
N ASP A 146 1.04 -3.35 2.72
CA ASP A 146 0.87 -2.82 4.09
C ASP A 146 1.13 -3.87 5.19
N LYS A 147 0.81 -5.14 4.94
CA LYS A 147 1.16 -6.26 5.85
C LYS A 147 2.64 -6.26 6.23
N TYR A 148 3.52 -6.10 5.25
CA TYR A 148 4.98 -6.11 5.47
C TYR A 148 5.47 -4.82 6.10
N VAL A 149 4.92 -3.66 5.69
CA VAL A 149 5.23 -2.37 6.33
C VAL A 149 4.93 -2.43 7.84
N LYS A 150 3.77 -2.96 8.21
CA LYS A 150 3.37 -3.12 9.62
C LYS A 150 4.24 -4.09 10.39
N ALA A 151 4.65 -5.19 9.77
CA ALA A 151 5.51 -6.19 10.40
C ALA A 151 6.92 -5.63 10.67
N ILE A 152 7.53 -4.97 9.67
CA ILE A 152 8.86 -4.35 9.81
C ILE A 152 8.84 -3.26 10.88
N LYS A 153 7.82 -2.37 10.88
CA LYS A 153 7.67 -1.33 11.91
C LYS A 153 7.52 -1.87 13.34
N LYS A 154 7.09 -3.14 13.50
CA LYS A 154 7.03 -3.82 14.80
C LYS A 154 8.35 -4.50 15.18
N GLY A 155 9.36 -4.47 14.31
CA GLY A 155 10.62 -5.19 14.48
C GLY A 155 10.50 -6.69 14.22
N GLU A 156 9.47 -7.13 13.49
CA GLU A 156 9.34 -8.53 13.10
C GLU A 156 10.33 -8.85 11.98
N LYS A 157 10.97 -10.02 12.05
CA LYS A 157 11.80 -10.53 10.94
C LYS A 157 10.88 -11.05 9.85
N VAL A 158 10.89 -10.39 8.70
CA VAL A 158 10.07 -10.77 7.55
C VAL A 158 10.90 -10.87 6.29
N THR A 159 10.61 -11.89 5.49
CA THR A 159 11.07 -11.98 4.11
C THR A 159 10.01 -11.32 3.24
N LEU A 160 10.41 -10.34 2.42
CA LEU A 160 9.48 -9.68 1.50
C LEU A 160 9.00 -10.65 0.41
N PRO A 161 7.84 -10.36 -0.24
CA PRO A 161 7.50 -11.03 -1.48
C PRO A 161 8.59 -10.86 -2.53
N ILE A 162 8.60 -11.73 -3.53
CA ILE A 162 9.41 -11.56 -4.73
C ILE A 162 9.15 -10.18 -5.31
N GLY A 163 10.21 -9.46 -5.59
CA GLY A 163 10.19 -8.13 -6.15
C GLY A 163 11.05 -8.03 -7.40
N ARG A 164 10.82 -6.97 -8.17
CA ARG A 164 11.63 -6.58 -9.31
C ARG A 164 12.04 -5.12 -9.19
N LYS A 165 13.18 -4.79 -9.79
CA LYS A 165 13.59 -3.40 -9.92
C LYS A 165 12.78 -2.72 -11.01
N GLU A 166 12.04 -1.69 -10.64
CA GLU A 166 11.28 -0.88 -11.58
C GLU A 166 11.83 0.54 -11.68
N SER A 167 11.69 1.13 -12.86
CA SER A 167 11.99 2.54 -13.05
C SER A 167 10.88 3.41 -12.47
N MET A 168 11.26 4.42 -11.71
CA MET A 168 10.31 5.40 -11.20
C MET A 168 9.99 6.48 -12.25
N PRO A 169 8.75 7.01 -12.27
CA PRO A 169 8.42 8.14 -13.12
C PRO A 169 9.22 9.39 -12.72
N PRO A 170 9.55 10.30 -13.67
CA PRO A 170 10.38 11.48 -13.38
C PRO A 170 9.83 12.36 -12.26
N GLN A 171 8.50 12.44 -12.13
CA GLN A 171 7.84 13.18 -11.05
C GLN A 171 8.13 12.57 -9.68
N ALA A 172 8.15 11.24 -9.56
CA ALA A 172 8.47 10.57 -8.29
C ALA A 172 9.96 10.75 -7.96
N LYS A 173 10.84 10.61 -8.95
CA LYS A 173 12.29 10.84 -8.78
C LYS A 173 12.57 12.22 -8.18
N SER A 174 12.00 13.28 -8.76
CA SER A 174 12.17 14.65 -8.27
C SER A 174 11.63 14.86 -6.84
N CYS A 175 10.58 14.14 -6.43
CA CYS A 175 10.05 14.25 -5.07
C CYS A 175 10.90 13.47 -4.04
N LEU A 176 11.58 12.42 -4.48
CA LEU A 176 12.32 11.50 -3.62
C LEU A 176 13.82 11.81 -3.57
N GLU A 177 14.35 12.62 -4.48
CA GLU A 177 15.78 12.90 -4.63
C GLU A 177 16.44 13.38 -3.33
N ASP A 178 15.86 14.39 -2.67
CA ASP A 178 16.37 14.91 -1.40
C ASP A 178 16.31 13.86 -0.27
N ILE A 179 15.22 13.09 -0.20
CA ILE A 179 15.03 12.04 0.81
C ILE A 179 16.04 10.91 0.58
N CYS A 180 16.24 10.47 -0.66
CA CYS A 180 17.19 9.41 -0.96
C CYS A 180 18.62 9.84 -0.69
N LYS A 181 18.96 11.11 -0.97
CA LYS A 181 20.28 11.67 -0.68
C LYS A 181 20.60 11.69 0.82
N GLU A 182 19.61 11.95 1.67
CA GLU A 182 19.79 11.90 3.13
C GLU A 182 20.18 10.50 3.63
N TYR A 183 19.67 9.44 2.98
CA TYR A 183 19.89 8.05 3.35
C TYR A 183 20.91 7.31 2.48
N ASP A 184 21.58 8.02 1.56
CA ASP A 184 22.48 7.44 0.54
C ASP A 184 21.83 6.28 -0.25
N ALA A 185 20.53 6.43 -0.56
CA ALA A 185 19.74 5.44 -1.29
C ALA A 185 19.75 5.71 -2.81
N PRO A 186 19.67 4.66 -3.65
CA PRO A 186 19.65 4.81 -5.10
C PRO A 186 18.30 5.38 -5.57
N VAL A 187 18.35 6.41 -6.42
CA VAL A 187 17.16 7.10 -6.96
C VAL A 187 16.70 6.50 -8.31
N ASP A 188 17.50 5.61 -8.91
CA ASP A 188 17.25 5.13 -10.27
C ASP A 188 16.30 3.95 -10.38
N GLY A 189 16.00 3.29 -9.27
CA GLY A 189 15.06 2.18 -9.23
C GLY A 189 14.34 2.07 -7.89
N VAL A 190 13.21 1.39 -7.94
CA VAL A 190 12.45 0.98 -6.76
C VAL A 190 12.27 -0.52 -6.80
N LEU A 191 12.42 -1.19 -5.66
CA LEU A 191 12.03 -2.58 -5.50
C LEU A 191 10.50 -2.67 -5.41
N TYR A 192 9.85 -3.15 -6.45
CA TYR A 192 8.41 -3.31 -6.51
C TYR A 192 8.00 -4.74 -6.16
N THR A 193 7.13 -4.92 -5.16
CA THR A 193 6.78 -6.25 -4.59
C THR A 193 5.27 -6.54 -4.58
N PHE A 194 4.49 -5.82 -5.39
CA PHE A 194 3.05 -6.07 -5.45
C PHE A 194 2.68 -7.07 -6.56
N ASP A 195 1.72 -7.94 -6.27
CA ASP A 195 1.12 -8.85 -7.25
C ASP A 195 -0.01 -8.14 -8.01
N ASN A 196 0.36 -7.48 -9.11
CA ASN A 196 -0.58 -6.70 -9.90
C ASN A 196 -1.79 -7.52 -10.35
N GLU A 197 -1.61 -8.77 -10.75
CA GLU A 197 -2.68 -9.66 -11.23
C GLU A 197 -3.70 -9.91 -10.12
N TRP A 198 -3.21 -10.32 -8.93
CA TRP A 198 -4.10 -10.57 -7.79
C TRP A 198 -4.90 -9.32 -7.40
N TYR A 199 -4.25 -8.15 -7.35
CA TYR A 199 -4.94 -6.90 -7.00
C TYR A 199 -5.96 -6.49 -8.06
N GLN A 200 -5.69 -6.69 -9.35
CA GLN A 200 -6.66 -6.43 -10.42
C GLN A 200 -7.88 -7.33 -10.28
N GLU A 201 -7.68 -8.65 -10.13
CA GLU A 201 -8.75 -9.64 -9.99
C GLU A 201 -9.63 -9.39 -8.76
N HIS A 202 -9.03 -8.94 -7.66
CA HIS A 202 -9.71 -8.78 -6.37
C HIS A 202 -10.14 -7.33 -6.09
N SER A 203 -9.86 -6.39 -7.00
CA SER A 203 -10.11 -4.94 -6.83
C SER A 203 -11.54 -4.61 -6.40
N PHE A 204 -12.54 -5.21 -7.06
CA PHE A 204 -13.95 -5.00 -6.71
C PHE A 204 -14.30 -5.56 -5.32
N MET A 205 -13.78 -6.74 -4.97
CA MET A 205 -14.03 -7.33 -3.66
C MET A 205 -13.36 -6.52 -2.54
N ILE A 206 -12.14 -6.02 -2.76
CA ILE A 206 -11.45 -5.11 -1.84
C ILE A 206 -12.30 -3.85 -1.61
N LEU A 207 -12.84 -3.26 -2.68
CA LEU A 207 -13.73 -2.10 -2.59
C LEU A 207 -14.99 -2.40 -1.74
N VAL A 208 -15.66 -3.52 -2.00
CA VAL A 208 -16.86 -3.92 -1.25
C VAL A 208 -16.54 -4.12 0.24
N LEU A 209 -15.43 -4.77 0.57
CA LEU A 209 -15.01 -4.99 1.96
C LEU A 209 -14.65 -3.67 2.67
N ARG A 210 -13.96 -2.76 1.97
CA ARG A 210 -13.68 -1.40 2.48
C ARG A 210 -14.96 -0.65 2.79
N LEU A 211 -15.91 -0.61 1.85
CA LEU A 211 -17.21 0.03 2.04
C LEU A 211 -18.03 -0.62 3.17
N GLY A 212 -18.02 -1.95 3.25
CA GLY A 212 -18.68 -2.70 4.32
C GLY A 212 -18.12 -2.37 5.70
N ALA A 213 -16.80 -2.37 5.85
CA ALA A 213 -16.13 -2.00 7.10
C ALA A 213 -16.46 -0.56 7.53
N GLY A 214 -16.39 0.40 6.59
CA GLY A 214 -16.77 1.78 6.88
C GLY A 214 -18.24 1.96 7.24
N ALA A 215 -19.15 1.23 6.58
CA ALA A 215 -20.57 1.23 6.92
C ALA A 215 -20.82 0.70 8.34
N VAL A 216 -20.15 -0.39 8.74
CA VAL A 216 -20.22 -0.92 10.11
C VAL A 216 -19.78 0.14 11.13
N VAL A 217 -18.65 0.81 10.90
CA VAL A 217 -18.16 1.86 11.81
C VAL A 217 -19.10 3.07 11.86
N LEU A 218 -19.69 3.45 10.73
CA LEU A 218 -20.68 4.52 10.68
C LEU A 218 -21.90 4.18 11.55
N PHE A 219 -22.51 3.02 11.35
CA PHE A 219 -23.74 2.67 12.06
C PHE A 219 -23.48 2.39 13.54
N ALA A 220 -22.47 1.58 13.86
CA ALA A 220 -22.11 1.28 15.24
C ALA A 220 -21.66 2.55 15.99
N GLY A 221 -20.80 3.35 15.36
CA GLY A 221 -20.30 4.61 15.91
C GLY A 221 -21.43 5.60 16.17
N ALA A 222 -22.34 5.79 15.21
CA ALA A 222 -23.48 6.69 15.37
C ALA A 222 -24.41 6.24 16.51
N VAL A 223 -24.70 4.94 16.64
CA VAL A 223 -25.52 4.40 17.75
C VAL A 223 -24.84 4.64 19.09
N ILE A 224 -23.54 4.34 19.22
CA ILE A 224 -22.78 4.57 20.46
C ILE A 224 -22.76 6.06 20.83
N LEU A 225 -22.50 6.94 19.86
CA LEU A 225 -22.50 8.39 20.08
C LEU A 225 -23.87 8.90 20.52
N LEU A 226 -24.97 8.42 19.93
CA LEU A 226 -26.32 8.78 20.35
C LEU A 226 -26.59 8.37 21.81
N LEU A 227 -26.26 7.13 22.18
CA LEU A 227 -26.42 6.64 23.55
C LEU A 227 -25.61 7.47 24.56
N LEU A 228 -24.38 7.85 24.20
CA LEU A 228 -23.54 8.71 25.04
C LEU A 228 -24.09 10.13 25.15
N LEU A 229 -24.54 10.73 24.05
CA LEU A 229 -25.12 12.07 24.04
C LEU A 229 -26.41 12.14 24.86
N ASP A 230 -27.24 11.10 24.79
CA ASP A 230 -28.44 11.01 25.62
C ASP A 230 -28.09 10.79 27.10
N LYS A 231 -27.04 10.03 27.41
CA LYS A 231 -26.58 9.90 28.80
C LYS A 231 -26.04 11.21 29.39
N ILE A 232 -25.30 11.99 28.59
CA ILE A 232 -24.64 13.23 29.04
C ILE A 232 -25.60 14.43 29.06
N PHE A 233 -26.45 14.54 28.04
CA PHE A 233 -27.31 15.72 27.82
C PHE A 233 -28.82 15.40 27.87
N GLY A 234 -29.19 14.18 28.26
CA GLY A 234 -30.59 13.76 28.44
C GLY A 234 -31.17 14.06 29.82
N LYS A 235 -30.53 14.93 30.61
CA LYS A 235 -31.20 15.68 31.68
C LYS A 235 -31.81 16.96 31.11
#